data_AF-A0AAD6RY82-F1
#
_entry.id   AF-A0AAD6RY82-F1
#
_cell.length_a   1.000
_cell.length_b   1.000
_cell.length_c   1.000
_cell.angle_alpha   90.00
_cell.angle_beta   90.00
_cell.angle_gamma   90.00
#
_symmetry.space_group_name_H-M   'P 1'
#
loop_
_entity.id
_entity.type
_entity.pdbx_description
1 polymer ?
#
loop_
_entity_poly.entity_id
_entity_poly.type
_entity_poly.pdbx_seq_one_letter_code
_entity_poly.pdbx_strand_id
1 'polypeptide(L)'
;MVKVLYGKQPGCMNDIDWQELEMRVVATIRLCMDDDVIYHVMNEESPVTVWKKLESRYISLSLSNKLYLKKKLFVLKMSEGTTLNRHVNVFNQIISDLK
;
A
#
# COMPACT_ATOMS: atom_id res chain seq x y z
N MET A 1 -6.42 -5.17 13.87
CA MET A 1 -6.05 -4.16 12.85
C MET A 1 -6.56 -4.54 11.46
N VAL A 2 -6.14 -5.64 10.83
CA VAL A 2 -6.53 -5.97 9.44
C VAL A 2 -8.05 -5.99 9.19
N LYS A 3 -8.86 -6.54 10.09
CA LYS A 3 -10.34 -6.57 9.92
C LYS A 3 -11.01 -5.19 9.90
N VAL A 4 -10.41 -4.19 10.57
CA VAL A 4 -10.91 -2.81 10.65
C VAL A 4 -10.73 -2.09 9.32
N LEU A 5 -9.62 -2.36 8.61
CA LEU A 5 -9.34 -1.80 7.29
C LEU A 5 -10.37 -2.23 6.22
N TYR A 6 -11.11 -3.30 6.49
CA TYR A 6 -12.17 -3.81 5.61
C TYR A 6 -13.58 -3.65 6.20
N GLY A 7 -13.73 -2.89 7.30
CA GLY A 7 -15.03 -2.51 7.87
C GLY A 7 -15.79 -3.66 8.52
N LYS A 8 -15.11 -4.71 8.99
CA LYS A 8 -15.75 -5.85 9.64
C LYS A 8 -15.68 -5.73 11.16
N GLN A 9 -16.75 -5.20 11.76
CA GLN A 9 -16.94 -5.20 13.22
C GLN A 9 -17.12 -6.64 13.74
N PRO A 10 -16.34 -7.07 14.75
CA PRO A 10 -16.58 -8.33 15.43
C PRO A 10 -17.90 -8.30 16.21
N GLY A 11 -18.71 -9.35 16.13
CA GLY A 11 -20.00 -9.40 16.83
C GLY A 11 -19.93 -9.34 18.37
N CYS A 12 -18.74 -9.48 18.96
CA CYS A 12 -18.50 -9.33 20.39
C CYS A 12 -18.12 -7.89 20.82
N MET A 13 -17.97 -6.96 19.88
CA MET A 13 -17.48 -5.60 20.15
C MET A 13 -18.65 -4.61 20.13
N ASN A 14 -18.74 -3.77 21.15
CA ASN A 14 -19.73 -2.69 21.21
C ASN A 14 -19.33 -1.54 20.27
N ASP A 15 -20.28 -0.66 19.99
CA ASP A 15 -20.10 0.40 18.98
C ASP A 15 -19.12 1.50 19.41
N ILE A 16 -19.01 1.76 20.72
CA ILE A 16 -18.10 2.78 21.27
C ILE A 16 -16.66 2.31 21.13
N ASP A 17 -16.37 1.08 21.56
CA ASP A 17 -15.06 0.46 21.43
C ASP A 17 -14.67 0.33 19.94
N TRP A 18 -15.65 0.05 19.07
CA TRP A 18 -15.43 0.01 17.63
C TRP A 18 -15.02 1.36 17.06
N GLN A 19 -15.72 2.44 17.41
CA GLN A 19 -15.37 3.80 16.97
C GLN A 19 -14.01 4.25 17.50
N GLU A 20 -13.67 3.93 18.75
CA GLU A 20 -12.35 4.22 19.31
C GLU A 20 -11.25 3.48 18.54
N LEU A 21 -11.49 2.21 18.22
CA LEU A 21 -10.57 1.42 17.41
C LEU A 21 -10.40 1.99 16.00
N GLU A 22 -11.48 2.44 15.36
CA GLU A 22 -11.42 3.08 14.04
C GLU A 22 -10.57 4.36 14.09
N MET A 23 -10.80 5.24 15.06
CA MET A 23 -10.00 6.46 15.25
C MET A 23 -8.52 6.15 15.47
N ARG A 24 -8.20 5.18 16.33
CA ARG A 24 -6.81 4.77 16.59
C ARG A 24 -6.14 4.22 15.34
N VAL A 25 -6.87 3.46 14.52
CA VAL A 25 -6.33 2.92 13.27
C VAL A 25 -6.06 4.05 12.28
N VAL A 26 -6.98 5.00 12.10
CA VAL A 26 -6.75 6.16 11.20
C VAL A 26 -5.54 6.98 11.66
N ALA A 27 -5.45 7.30 12.95
CA ALA A 27 -4.32 8.02 13.51
C ALA A 27 -3.00 7.28 13.28
N THR A 28 -2.99 5.97 13.52
CA THR A 28 -1.81 5.13 13.29
C THR A 28 -1.39 5.11 11.82
N ILE A 29 -2.34 4.96 10.89
CA ILE A 29 -2.04 5.02 9.45
C ILE A 29 -1.40 6.35 9.11
N ARG A 30 -1.97 7.48 9.54
CA ARG A 30 -1.43 8.83 9.27
C ARG A 30 -0.03 9.02 9.86
N LEU A 31 0.24 8.52 11.05
CA LEU A 31 1.57 8.60 11.69
C LEU A 31 2.67 7.83 10.94
N CYS A 32 2.30 6.81 10.16
CA CYS A 32 3.24 6.00 9.40
C CYS A 32 3.50 6.53 7.97
N MET A 33 3.05 7.74 7.66
CA MET A 33 3.08 8.28 6.29
C MET A 33 3.89 9.57 6.23
N ASP A 34 4.55 9.79 5.09
CA ASP A 34 5.18 11.08 4.79
C ASP A 34 4.11 12.14 4.51
N ASP A 35 4.45 13.41 4.81
CA ASP A 35 3.55 14.56 4.69
C ASP A 35 2.90 14.64 3.30
N ASP A 36 3.67 14.42 2.24
CA ASP A 36 3.20 14.44 0.85
C ASP A 36 2.08 13.41 0.57
N VAL A 37 2.10 12.29 1.28
CA VAL A 37 1.11 11.22 1.13
C VAL A 37 -0.10 11.47 2.03
N ILE A 38 0.10 12.03 3.23
CA ILE A 38 -0.97 12.35 4.18
C ILE A 38 -1.99 13.32 3.58
N TYR A 39 -1.56 14.34 2.82
CA TYR A 39 -2.47 15.29 2.18
C TYR A 39 -3.55 14.64 1.31
N HIS A 40 -3.28 13.46 0.75
CA HIS A 40 -4.25 12.75 -0.09
C HIS A 40 -5.36 12.05 0.71
N VAL A 41 -5.14 11.76 1.99
CA VAL A 41 -6.05 11.01 2.89
C VAL A 41 -6.47 11.80 4.13
N MET A 42 -6.03 13.05 4.28
CA MET A 42 -6.25 13.86 5.48
C MET A 42 -7.73 14.06 5.84
N ASN A 43 -8.60 14.16 4.83
CA ASN A 43 -10.04 14.37 5.02
C ASN A 43 -10.83 13.05 5.23
N GLU A 44 -10.16 11.90 5.22
CA GLU A 44 -10.81 10.59 5.34
C GLU A 44 -10.81 10.15 6.81
N GLU A 45 -12.00 9.91 7.37
CA GLU A 45 -12.17 9.56 8.79
C GLU A 45 -12.39 8.06 9.02
N SER A 46 -12.72 7.30 7.98
CA SER A 46 -12.90 5.85 8.08
C SER A 46 -11.59 5.13 7.72
N PRO A 47 -11.13 4.16 8.54
CA PRO A 47 -10.02 3.28 8.20
C PRO A 47 -10.17 2.65 6.81
N VAL A 48 -11.40 2.30 6.44
CA VAL A 48 -11.72 1.65 5.17
C VAL A 48 -11.53 2.61 4.00
N THR A 49 -11.97 3.86 4.14
CA THR A 49 -11.84 4.84 3.05
C THR A 49 -10.39 5.26 2.88
N VAL A 50 -9.67 5.49 3.99
CA VAL A 50 -8.22 5.73 3.99
C VAL A 50 -7.51 4.59 3.25
N TRP A 51 -7.74 3.33 3.67
CA TRP A 51 -7.06 2.17 3.10
C TRP A 51 -7.36 1.98 1.62
N LYS A 52 -8.63 2.05 1.21
CA LYS A 52 -9.01 1.91 -0.21
C LYS A 52 -8.43 3.01 -1.10
N LYS A 53 -8.31 4.24 -0.60
CA LYS A 53 -7.73 5.36 -1.36
C LYS A 53 -6.23 5.16 -1.57
N LEU A 54 -5.53 4.66 -0.55
CA LEU A 54 -4.12 4.28 -0.66
C LEU A 54 -3.94 3.10 -1.61
N GLU A 55 -4.80 2.09 -1.49
CA GLU A 55 -4.79 0.93 -2.39
C GLU A 55 -5.00 1.38 -3.84
N SER A 56 -6.02 2.19 -4.11
CA SER A 56 -6.31 2.69 -5.45
C SER A 56 -5.19 3.55 -6.04
N ARG A 57 -4.44 4.30 -5.23
CA ARG A 57 -3.42 5.24 -5.72
C ARG A 57 -2.05 4.59 -5.86
N TYR A 58 -1.64 3.79 -4.87
CA TYR A 58 -0.28 3.29 -4.75
C TYR A 58 -0.14 1.79 -5.02
N ILE A 59 -1.18 1.01 -4.70
CA ILE A 59 -1.15 -0.46 -4.84
C ILE A 59 -1.85 -0.90 -6.14
N SER A 60 -2.74 -0.06 -6.69
CA SER A 60 -3.44 -0.41 -7.91
C SER A 60 -2.44 -0.61 -9.03
N LEU A 61 -2.68 -1.64 -9.83
CA LEU A 61 -2.09 -1.88 -11.14
C LEU A 61 -2.55 -0.79 -12.14
N SER A 62 -2.45 0.48 -11.73
CA SER A 62 -2.74 1.64 -12.55
C SER A 62 -1.90 1.58 -13.82
N LEU A 63 -2.42 2.14 -14.91
CA LEU A 63 -1.71 2.20 -16.18
C LEU A 63 -0.30 2.82 -16.00
N SER A 64 -0.19 3.82 -15.13
CA SER A 64 1.07 4.46 -14.75
C SER A 64 2.02 3.51 -14.03
N ASN A 65 1.53 2.72 -13.05
CA ASN A 65 2.35 1.73 -12.34
C ASN A 65 2.81 0.61 -13.28
N LYS A 66 1.92 0.10 -14.15
CA LYS A 66 2.30 -0.88 -15.19
C LYS A 66 3.34 -0.32 -16.15
N LEU A 67 3.16 0.92 -16.61
CA LEU A 67 4.12 1.59 -17.51
C LEU A 67 5.46 1.80 -16.82
N TYR A 68 5.46 2.21 -15.54
CA TYR A 68 6.66 2.34 -14.74
C TYR A 68 7.39 1.01 -14.58
N LEU A 69 6.69 -0.08 -14.25
CA LEU A 69 7.29 -1.41 -14.13
C LEU A 69 7.83 -1.93 -15.47
N LYS A 70 7.13 -1.72 -16.58
CA LYS A 70 7.63 -2.04 -17.93
C LYS A 70 8.89 -1.24 -18.27
N LYS A 71 8.93 0.06 -17.94
CA LYS A 71 10.11 0.90 -18.11
C LYS A 71 11.27 0.39 -17.26
N LYS A 72 11.02 0.07 -15.98
CA LYS A 72 12.01 -0.49 -15.05
C LYS A 72 12.59 -1.81 -15.55
N LEU A 73 11.74 -2.68 -16.11
CA LEU A 73 12.15 -3.93 -16.75
C LEU A 73 13.02 -3.66 -17.98
N PHE A 74 12.60 -2.74 -18.86
CA PHE A 74 13.32 -2.40 -20.09
C PHE A 74 14.72 -1.83 -19.83
N VAL A 75 14.88 -1.00 -18.78
CA VAL A 75 16.18 -0.43 -18.42
C VAL A 75 16.99 -1.32 -17.47
N LEU A 76 16.46 -2.46 -17.04
CA LEU A 76 17.13 -3.34 -16.09
C LEU A 76 18.41 -3.90 -16.71
N LYS A 77 19.55 -3.53 -16.13
CA LYS A 77 20.86 -4.05 -16.51
C LYS A 77 21.57 -4.55 -15.26
N MET A 78 22.37 -5.59 -15.42
CA MET A 78 23.21 -6.09 -14.34
C MET A 78 24.37 -5.12 -14.13
N SER A 79 24.49 -4.56 -12.93
CA SER A 79 25.62 -3.72 -12.54
C SER A 79 26.85 -4.56 -12.19
N GLU A 80 28.04 -4.02 -12.48
CA GLU A 80 29.30 -4.63 -12.10
C GLU A 80 29.37 -4.81 -10.57
N GLY A 81 29.87 -5.95 -10.10
CA GLY A 81 29.89 -6.30 -8.68
C GLY A 81 28.58 -6.88 -8.11
N THR A 82 27.51 -6.97 -8.90
CA THR A 82 26.25 -7.63 -8.47
C THR A 82 26.33 -9.13 -8.75
N THR A 83 25.77 -9.97 -7.88
CA THR A 83 25.67 -11.41 -8.17
C THR A 83 24.54 -11.70 -9.15
N LEU A 84 24.71 -12.72 -10.00
CA LEU A 84 23.69 -13.15 -10.96
C LEU A 84 22.36 -13.48 -10.25
N ASN A 85 22.42 -14.20 -9.13
CA ASN A 85 21.24 -14.58 -8.37
C ASN A 85 20.47 -13.33 -7.87
N ARG A 86 21.17 -12.31 -7.38
CA ARG A 86 20.54 -11.06 -6.95
C ARG A 86 19.88 -10.33 -8.13
N HIS A 87 20.53 -10.30 -9.29
CA HIS A 87 19.95 -9.71 -10.51
C HIS A 87 18.68 -10.45 -10.95
N VAL A 88 18.72 -11.78 -11.00
CA VAL A 88 17.56 -12.63 -11.35
C VAL A 88 16.40 -12.45 -10.37
N ASN A 89 16.68 -12.30 -9.07
CA ASN A 89 15.63 -12.03 -8.09
C ASN A 89 14.94 -10.69 -8.32
N VAL A 90 15.68 -9.63 -8.67
CA VAL A 90 15.09 -8.33 -9.03
C VAL A 90 14.23 -8.44 -10.28
N PHE A 91 14.69 -9.17 -11.29
CA PHE A 91 13.90 -9.46 -12.49
C PHE A 91 12.58 -10.19 -12.14
N ASN A 92 12.66 -11.27 -11.37
CA ASN A 92 11.50 -12.06 -10.96
C ASN A 92 10.50 -11.24 -10.14
N GLN A 93 10.98 -10.34 -9.28
CA GLN A 93 10.12 -9.43 -8.53
C GLN A 93 9.35 -8.49 -9.47
N ILE A 94 10.02 -7.85 -10.44
CA ILE A 94 9.36 -6.96 -11.41
C ILE A 94 8.31 -7.73 -12.25
N ILE A 95 8.62 -8.97 -12.65
CA ILE A 95 7.65 -9.82 -13.37
C ILE A 95 6.46 -10.22 -12.49
N SER A 96 6.69 -10.50 -11.21
CA SER A 96 5.61 -10.79 -10.26
C SER A 96 4.70 -9.58 -10.05
N ASP A 97 5.27 -8.40 -9.91
CA ASP A 97 4.54 -7.14 -9.70
C ASP A 97 3.77 -6.68 -10.96
N LEU A 98 4.12 -7.21 -12.14
CA LEU A 98 3.45 -6.94 -13.42
C LEU A 98 2.22 -7.82 -13.69
N LYS A 99 2.09 -8.96 -12.99
CA LYS A 99 0.95 -9.89 -13.14
C LYS A 99 -0.32 -9.30 -12.56
#